data_AF-M4E0R5-F1
#
_entry.id   AF-M4E0R5-F1
#
_cell.length_a   1.000
_cell.length_b   1.000
_cell.length_c   1.000
_cell.angle_alpha   90.00
_cell.angle_beta   90.00
_cell.angle_gamma   90.00
#
_symmetry.space_group_name_H-M   'P 1'
#
loop_
_entity.id
_entity.type
_entity.pdbx_description
1 polymer ?
#
loop_
_entity_poly.entity_id
_entity_poly.type
_entity_poly.pdbx_seq_one_letter_code
_entity_poly.pdbx_strand_id
1 'polypeptide(L)'
;MSHNVENLSLDFSRSYYYYYGYMLPDFFYSSSSVKQLTMTLGSYQTIVPECTVSWTSLQKLSLRFCRLSDESMAKILSGCPVLENLTLYHCSELEVLDLSKSLRLRTFVNVCGPNQILHDSHLSCSLVDIASLTEANLEISSIPLNPEFNGVFLQGTVKMLKELKNAEKLKLGRNFIQILSLAEIGGVPFPMFKVKVLTLDTMICQCVIPGIERLLQNSHDLEKLIISGRSCSSILEGVHLAEYFKSQSLNTYQCWRSKDGFNWNTSCWNLQPKHVTSFVELVLKNTEKLDKMDVLLDERYVKFKTEDVVVPTLSPNRNVKKRKSDDVDGEKYVDLKNQDLIGKKINSVQQWRMDGGGYRNGNGRRCGGDGFNDGVKTMVVVVMEIEAVVDT
;
A
#
# COMPACT_ATOMS: atom_id res chain seq x y z
N MET A 1 -4.82 -6.46 41.22
CA MET A 1 -5.45 -7.60 40.53
C MET A 1 -4.57 -7.99 39.36
N SER A 2 -3.97 -9.17 39.43
CA SER A 2 -2.92 -9.68 38.54
C SER A 2 -3.51 -10.55 37.43
N HIS A 3 -4.34 -9.98 36.58
CA HIS A 3 -4.65 -10.63 35.31
C HIS A 3 -3.55 -10.20 34.33
N ASN A 4 -2.66 -11.14 33.99
CA ASN A 4 -1.60 -10.96 32.99
C ASN A 4 -2.23 -10.82 31.60
N VAL A 5 -2.90 -9.70 31.37
CA VAL A 5 -3.49 -9.39 30.07
C VAL A 5 -2.34 -9.08 29.13
N GLU A 6 -2.09 -9.97 28.18
CA GLU A 6 -1.06 -9.79 27.16
C GLU A 6 -1.57 -8.99 25.96
N ASN A 7 -2.87 -9.12 25.65
CA ASN A 7 -3.50 -8.48 24.50
C ASN A 7 -4.69 -7.65 24.99
N LEU A 8 -4.64 -6.34 24.76
CA LEU A 8 -5.68 -5.41 25.15
C LEU A 8 -6.16 -4.63 23.93
N SER A 9 -7.47 -4.65 23.70
CA SER A 9 -8.12 -3.83 22.68
C SER A 9 -9.17 -2.96 23.35
N LEU A 10 -9.04 -1.65 23.18
CA LEU A 10 -9.96 -0.65 23.70
C LEU A 10 -10.62 0.09 22.55
N ASP A 11 -11.95 0.13 22.53
CA ASP A 11 -12.73 0.81 21.51
C ASP A 11 -13.68 1.81 22.16
N PHE A 12 -13.32 3.08 22.05
CA PHE A 12 -14.07 4.25 22.52
C PHE A 12 -14.70 5.03 21.35
N SER A 13 -14.70 4.48 20.13
CA SER A 13 -15.21 5.14 18.92
C SER A 13 -16.68 5.54 18.99
N ARG A 14 -17.47 4.89 19.86
CA ARG A 14 -18.90 5.14 20.07
C ARG A 14 -19.20 6.09 21.23
N SER A 15 -18.21 6.77 21.80
CA SER A 15 -18.48 7.75 22.84
C SER A 15 -19.27 8.92 22.25
N TYR A 16 -20.57 8.97 22.56
CA TYR A 16 -21.54 9.95 22.04
C TYR A 16 -21.32 11.38 22.56
N TYR A 17 -20.33 11.61 23.43
CA TYR A 17 -20.05 12.92 24.01
C TYR A 17 -18.99 13.64 23.17
N TYR A 18 -19.44 14.25 22.08
CA TYR A 18 -18.64 15.04 21.14
C TYR A 18 -17.90 16.26 21.73
N TYR A 19 -18.09 16.57 23.02
CA TYR A 19 -17.63 17.81 23.64
C TYR A 19 -16.67 17.64 24.83
N TYR A 20 -16.55 16.44 25.40
CA TYR A 20 -15.63 16.19 26.51
C TYR A 20 -14.64 15.13 26.07
N GLY A 21 -13.37 15.52 25.91
CA GLY A 21 -12.29 14.60 25.60
C GLY A 21 -12.27 13.46 26.62
N TYR A 22 -12.34 12.22 26.15
CA TYR A 22 -12.23 11.06 27.03
C TYR A 22 -10.75 10.90 27.41
N MET A 23 -10.44 11.13 28.68
CA MET A 23 -9.12 10.84 29.23
C MET A 23 -9.06 9.37 29.67
N LEU A 24 -8.11 8.64 29.12
CA LEU A 24 -7.78 7.30 29.60
C LEU A 24 -7.28 7.40 31.05
N PRO A 25 -7.87 6.65 32.00
CA PRO A 25 -7.38 6.62 33.38
C PRO A 25 -5.90 6.23 33.49
N ASP A 26 -5.18 6.83 34.44
CA ASP A 26 -3.73 6.65 34.60
C ASP A 26 -3.26 5.20 34.74
N PHE A 27 -4.08 4.34 35.36
CA PHE A 27 -3.73 2.94 35.55
C PHE A 27 -3.54 2.19 34.22
N PHE A 28 -4.16 2.63 33.12
CA PHE A 28 -3.96 2.03 31.80
C PHE A 28 -2.55 2.27 31.26
N TYR A 29 -1.95 3.42 31.57
CA TYR A 29 -0.59 3.73 31.17
C TYR A 29 0.47 2.99 32.00
N SER A 30 0.10 2.39 33.13
CA SER A 30 1.02 1.72 34.05
C SER A 30 1.07 0.19 33.91
N SER A 31 0.41 -0.37 32.89
CA SER A 31 0.34 -1.82 32.72
C SER A 31 1.64 -2.41 32.16
N SER A 32 2.32 -3.24 32.96
CA SER A 32 3.58 -3.89 32.58
C SER A 32 3.41 -5.25 31.91
N SER A 33 2.22 -5.84 31.89
CA SER A 33 1.98 -7.18 31.30
C SER A 33 1.55 -7.15 29.84
N VAL A 34 1.05 -6.01 29.35
CA VAL A 34 0.47 -5.89 28.01
C VAL A 34 1.58 -5.92 26.96
N LYS A 35 1.47 -6.87 26.02
CA LYS A 35 2.39 -7.05 24.88
C LYS A 35 1.82 -6.44 23.60
N GLN A 36 0.50 -6.45 23.44
CA GLN A 36 -0.19 -5.85 22.30
C GLN A 36 -1.32 -4.96 22.78
N LEU A 37 -1.30 -3.69 22.35
CA LEU A 37 -2.29 -2.69 22.70
C LEU A 37 -2.87 -2.08 21.42
N THR A 38 -4.19 -2.18 21.26
CA THR A 38 -4.94 -1.44 20.25
C THR A 38 -5.89 -0.48 20.94
N MET A 39 -5.79 0.81 20.62
CA MET A 39 -6.71 1.83 21.10
C MET A 39 -7.39 2.51 19.92
N THR A 40 -8.72 2.47 19.92
CA THR A 40 -9.56 3.18 18.94
C THR A 40 -10.33 4.25 19.69
N LEU A 41 -10.07 5.51 19.36
CA LEU A 41 -10.74 6.66 19.96
C LEU A 41 -11.76 7.27 19.00
N GLY A 42 -12.55 8.22 19.49
CA GLY A 42 -13.36 9.09 18.62
C GLY A 42 -12.50 10.18 17.98
N SER A 43 -12.86 10.64 16.78
CA SER A 43 -12.07 11.58 15.94
C SER A 43 -11.72 12.94 16.56
N TYR A 44 -12.24 13.26 17.74
CA TYR A 44 -12.00 14.49 18.48
C TYR A 44 -11.32 14.26 19.84
N GLN A 45 -10.97 13.02 20.16
CA GLN A 45 -10.38 12.68 21.45
C GLN A 45 -8.86 12.75 21.36
N THR A 46 -8.27 13.41 22.35
CA THR A 46 -6.82 13.57 22.49
C THR A 46 -6.27 12.57 23.49
N ILE A 47 -5.15 11.94 23.14
CA ILE A 47 -4.36 11.16 24.09
C ILE A 47 -3.43 12.12 24.81
N VAL A 48 -3.66 12.32 26.11
CA VAL A 48 -2.77 13.09 26.98
C VAL A 48 -2.46 12.22 28.20
N PRO A 49 -1.32 11.51 28.22
CA PRO A 49 -0.91 10.76 29.39
C PRO A 49 -0.48 11.76 30.46
N GLU A 50 -1.20 11.88 31.58
CA GLU A 50 -0.80 12.75 32.70
C GLU A 50 0.28 12.07 33.57
N CYS A 51 0.15 10.76 33.79
CA CYS A 51 1.14 9.93 34.47
C CYS A 51 2.27 9.44 33.56
N THR A 52 3.33 8.88 34.16
CA THR A 52 4.40 8.20 33.44
C THR A 52 3.87 6.93 32.76
N VAL A 53 4.10 6.82 31.45
CA VAL A 53 3.76 5.60 30.70
C VAL A 53 4.80 4.52 31.03
N SER A 54 4.33 3.34 31.43
CA SER A 54 5.12 2.18 31.83
C SER A 54 4.59 0.91 31.17
N TRP A 55 4.64 0.89 29.83
CA TRP A 55 4.29 -0.25 28.98
C TRP A 55 5.54 -1.11 28.68
N THR A 56 6.19 -1.58 29.74
CA THR A 56 7.53 -2.19 29.67
C THR A 56 7.62 -3.49 28.88
N SER A 57 6.50 -4.20 28.70
CA SER A 57 6.43 -5.44 27.89
C SER A 57 5.79 -5.22 26.50
N LEU A 58 5.43 -3.98 26.15
CA LEU A 58 4.65 -3.71 24.94
C LEU A 58 5.52 -3.83 23.69
N GLN A 59 5.14 -4.78 22.83
CA GLN A 59 5.81 -5.07 21.56
C GLN A 59 5.04 -4.48 20.38
N LYS A 60 3.71 -4.36 20.47
CA LYS A 60 2.87 -3.81 19.41
C LYS A 60 1.91 -2.76 19.93
N LEU A 61 1.96 -1.58 19.34
CA LEU A 61 1.07 -0.47 19.63
C LEU A 61 0.29 -0.09 18.37
N SER A 62 -1.03 -0.07 18.46
CA SER A 62 -1.92 0.46 17.43
C SER A 62 -2.80 1.56 18.01
N LEU A 63 -2.67 2.76 17.47
CA LEU A 63 -3.49 3.92 17.80
C LEU A 63 -4.37 4.26 16.60
N ARG A 64 -5.67 4.45 16.84
CA ARG A 64 -6.65 4.68 15.78
C ARG A 64 -7.56 5.85 16.13
N PHE A 65 -7.69 6.80 15.20
CA PHE A 65 -8.55 7.97 15.29
C PHE A 65 -8.26 8.85 16.51
N CYS A 66 -6.99 9.09 16.83
CA CYS A 66 -6.55 9.85 18.00
C CYS A 66 -5.98 11.21 17.60
N ARG A 67 -6.26 12.27 18.36
CA ARG A 67 -5.42 13.48 18.37
C ARG A 67 -4.22 13.21 19.25
N LEU A 68 -3.01 13.39 18.70
CA LEU A 68 -1.79 12.94 19.32
C LEU A 68 -0.69 13.97 19.07
N SER A 69 -0.40 14.79 20.09
CA SER A 69 0.71 15.74 20.03
C SER A 69 2.08 15.03 20.08
N ASP A 70 3.11 15.71 19.57
CA ASP A 70 4.51 15.26 19.64
C ASP A 70 4.94 14.92 21.08
N GLU A 71 4.55 15.76 22.06
CA GLU A 71 4.85 15.52 23.48
C GLU A 71 4.22 14.22 23.99
N SER A 72 2.94 14.01 23.69
CA SER A 72 2.20 12.82 24.12
C SER A 72 2.80 11.56 23.49
N MET A 73 3.17 11.63 22.22
CA MET A 73 3.81 10.52 21.52
C MET A 73 5.19 10.21 22.09
N ALA A 74 6.02 11.24 22.35
CA ALA A 74 7.33 11.07 22.96
C ALA A 74 7.23 10.42 24.36
N LYS A 75 6.22 10.83 25.15
CA LYS A 75 5.94 10.24 26.47
C LYS A 75 5.55 8.77 26.35
N ILE A 76 4.65 8.42 25.42
CA ILE A 76 4.26 7.04 25.13
C ILE A 76 5.47 6.19 24.75
N LEU A 77 6.25 6.63 23.75
CA LEU A 77 7.40 5.87 23.26
C LEU A 77 8.46 5.68 24.34
N SER A 78 8.69 6.68 25.20
CA SER A 78 9.63 6.54 26.32
C SER A 78 9.22 5.45 27.33
N GLY A 79 7.93 5.12 27.40
CA GLY A 79 7.38 4.05 28.23
C GLY A 79 7.35 2.67 27.56
N CYS A 80 7.78 2.56 26.29
CA CYS A 80 7.71 1.32 25.48
C CYS A 80 9.11 0.84 25.02
N PRO A 81 10.02 0.48 25.94
CA PRO A 81 11.42 0.16 25.60
C PRO A 81 11.61 -1.07 24.70
N VAL A 82 10.60 -1.94 24.60
CA VAL A 82 10.65 -3.18 23.80
C VAL A 82 9.71 -3.15 22.59
N LEU A 83 9.25 -1.96 22.18
CA LEU A 83 8.34 -1.79 21.06
C LEU A 83 8.99 -2.26 19.75
N GLU A 84 8.30 -3.14 19.02
CA GLU A 84 8.75 -3.70 17.75
C GLU A 84 7.86 -3.25 16.58
N ASN A 85 6.59 -2.95 16.86
CA ASN A 85 5.59 -2.57 15.86
C ASN A 85 4.79 -1.35 16.31
N LEU A 86 4.73 -0.32 15.46
CA LEU A 86 3.92 0.87 15.67
C LEU A 86 2.95 1.03 14.50
N THR A 87 1.66 1.19 14.80
CA THR A 87 0.62 1.47 13.81
C THR A 87 -0.16 2.71 14.21
N LEU A 88 -0.13 3.73 13.35
CA LEU A 88 -0.93 4.94 13.48
C LEU A 88 -1.99 4.93 12.38
N TYR A 89 -3.26 5.05 12.78
CA TYR A 89 -4.39 5.03 11.86
C TYR A 89 -5.24 6.28 12.09
N HIS A 90 -5.24 7.23 11.14
CA HIS A 90 -6.01 8.47 11.22
C HIS A 90 -5.70 9.29 12.49
N CYS A 91 -4.41 9.44 12.84
CA CYS A 91 -3.96 10.17 14.02
C CYS A 91 -3.53 11.62 13.70
N SER A 92 -4.28 12.64 14.09
CA SER A 92 -3.96 14.06 13.78
C SER A 92 -3.07 14.72 14.84
N GLU A 93 -2.56 15.93 14.53
CA GLU A 93 -1.70 16.76 15.41
C GLU A 93 -0.27 16.23 15.67
N LEU A 94 0.11 15.10 15.07
CA LEU A 94 1.47 14.55 15.15
C LEU A 94 2.33 15.09 14.01
N GLU A 95 3.23 16.03 14.31
CA GLU A 95 4.12 16.65 13.33
C GLU A 95 5.47 15.94 13.25
N VAL A 96 5.99 15.46 14.39
CA VAL A 96 7.29 14.80 14.48
C VAL A 96 7.18 13.50 15.26
N LEU A 97 7.60 12.40 14.63
CA LEU A 97 7.75 11.10 15.27
C LEU A 97 9.23 10.81 15.51
N ASP A 98 9.67 11.06 16.73
CA ASP A 98 11.02 10.74 17.20
C ASP A 98 11.12 9.29 17.68
N LEU A 99 11.85 8.48 16.94
CA LEU A 99 12.06 7.06 17.21
C LEU A 99 13.38 6.77 17.92
N SER A 100 14.13 7.78 18.38
CA SER A 100 15.42 7.62 19.05
C SER A 100 15.36 6.77 20.32
N LYS A 101 14.22 6.78 21.00
CA LYS A 101 13.96 5.94 22.18
C LYS A 101 13.41 4.54 21.85
N SER A 102 13.10 4.29 20.58
CA SER A 102 12.45 3.08 20.07
C SER A 102 13.42 2.20 19.28
N LEU A 103 14.55 1.85 19.90
CA LEU A 103 15.67 1.16 19.25
C LEU A 103 15.33 -0.25 18.70
N ARG A 104 14.25 -0.86 19.21
CA ARG A 104 13.76 -2.17 18.77
C ARG A 104 12.65 -2.10 17.72
N LEU A 105 12.17 -0.90 17.38
CA LEU A 105 11.07 -0.73 16.44
C LEU A 105 11.52 -1.15 15.04
N ARG A 106 10.88 -2.18 14.48
CA ARG A 106 11.22 -2.72 13.16
C ARG A 106 10.20 -2.38 12.10
N THR A 107 8.94 -2.28 12.52
CA THR A 107 7.81 -2.10 11.60
C THR A 107 7.03 -0.84 11.97
N PHE A 108 6.87 0.03 10.98
CA PHE A 108 6.04 1.23 11.08
C PHE A 108 4.90 1.18 10.07
N VAL A 109 3.68 1.41 10.53
CA VAL A 109 2.49 1.52 9.68
C VAL A 109 1.85 2.88 9.93
N ASN A 110 1.67 3.65 8.88
CA ASN A 110 0.95 4.91 8.93
C ASN A 110 -0.19 4.89 7.91
N VAL A 111 -1.42 5.07 8.39
CA VAL A 111 -2.60 5.23 7.54
C VAL A 111 -3.17 6.62 7.77
N CYS A 112 -3.01 7.48 6.77
CA CYS A 112 -3.46 8.87 6.87
C CYS A 112 -4.95 9.01 6.54
N GLY A 113 -5.65 9.82 7.33
CA GLY A 113 -7.09 10.01 7.30
C GLY A 113 -7.57 11.39 6.84
N PRO A 114 -8.83 11.54 6.37
CA PRO A 114 -9.37 12.81 5.83
C PRO A 114 -9.45 13.98 6.81
N ASN A 115 -9.27 13.77 8.12
CA ASN A 115 -9.25 14.86 9.11
C ASN A 115 -7.83 15.36 9.46
N GLN A 116 -6.77 14.55 9.27
CA GLN A 116 -5.39 15.06 9.18
C GLN A 116 -5.19 15.96 7.95
N ILE A 117 -6.17 15.94 7.06
CA ILE A 117 -6.14 16.44 5.69
C ILE A 117 -6.81 17.82 5.56
N LEU A 118 -7.73 18.17 6.47
CA LEU A 118 -8.53 19.41 6.41
C LEU A 118 -8.08 20.50 7.38
N HIS A 119 -7.37 20.16 8.46
CA HIS A 119 -7.01 21.11 9.53
C HIS A 119 -5.50 21.32 9.72
N ASP A 120 -4.66 20.38 9.28
CA ASP A 120 -3.20 20.50 9.37
C ASP A 120 -2.60 20.61 7.96
N SER A 121 -1.92 21.71 7.68
CA SER A 121 -1.06 21.91 6.51
C SER A 121 0.17 20.98 6.48
N HIS A 122 0.21 19.95 7.32
CA HIS A 122 1.40 19.15 7.61
C HIS A 122 1.06 17.65 7.69
N LEU A 123 0.67 17.07 6.55
CA LEU A 123 0.56 15.61 6.37
C LEU A 123 1.87 14.85 6.61
N SER A 124 2.98 15.57 6.74
CA SER A 124 4.29 15.01 7.01
C SER A 124 4.51 14.90 8.51
N CYS A 125 4.03 13.82 9.10
CA CYS A 125 4.69 13.30 10.28
C CYS A 125 6.16 13.03 9.88
N SER A 126 7.07 13.87 10.37
CA SER A 126 8.49 13.79 10.05
C SER A 126 9.13 12.74 10.94
N LEU A 127 9.85 11.79 10.35
CA LEU A 127 10.47 10.69 11.08
C LEU A 127 11.90 11.06 11.49
N VAL A 128 12.20 10.94 12.78
CA VAL A 128 13.53 11.17 13.34
C VAL A 128 14.10 9.87 13.91
N ASP A 129 15.39 9.62 13.64
CA ASP A 129 16.13 8.44 14.09
C ASP A 129 15.49 7.08 13.73
N ILE A 130 15.32 6.85 12.43
CA ILE A 130 14.67 5.66 11.86
C ILE A 130 15.63 4.48 11.64
N ALA A 131 16.84 4.50 12.22
CA ALA A 131 17.87 3.49 11.90
C ALA A 131 17.47 2.05 12.29
N SER A 132 16.52 1.92 13.22
CA SER A 132 15.97 0.62 13.65
C SER A 132 14.93 0.06 12.67
N LEU A 133 14.27 0.90 11.85
CA LEU A 133 13.18 0.50 10.98
C LEU A 133 13.67 -0.31 9.78
N THR A 134 13.10 -1.51 9.63
CA THR A 134 13.35 -2.41 8.49
C THR A 134 12.16 -2.47 7.54
N GLU A 135 10.96 -2.22 8.05
CA GLU A 135 9.71 -2.32 7.31
C GLU A 135 8.82 -1.09 7.53
N ALA A 136 8.26 -0.56 6.45
CA ALA A 136 7.30 0.53 6.49
C ALA A 136 6.09 0.27 5.60
N ASN A 137 4.89 0.59 6.09
CA ASN A 137 3.64 0.57 5.33
C ASN A 137 2.97 1.94 5.36
N LEU A 138 2.84 2.58 4.20
CA LEU A 138 2.24 3.89 4.06
C LEU A 138 0.96 3.81 3.24
N GLU A 139 -0.14 4.24 3.84
CA GLU A 139 -1.46 4.25 3.23
C GLU A 139 -2.15 5.60 3.44
N ILE A 140 -2.97 5.99 2.48
CA ILE A 140 -3.82 7.18 2.56
C ILE A 140 -5.25 6.69 2.31
N SER A 141 -6.12 6.80 3.30
CA SER A 141 -7.47 6.21 3.20
C SER A 141 -8.41 6.99 2.29
N SER A 142 -8.22 8.30 2.19
CA SER A 142 -9.01 9.21 1.37
C SER A 142 -8.14 10.39 0.99
N ILE A 143 -8.29 10.91 -0.23
CA ILE A 143 -7.66 12.15 -0.67
C ILE A 143 -8.75 13.23 -0.64
N PRO A 144 -8.51 14.42 -0.06
CA PRO A 144 -9.51 15.49 -0.11
C PRO A 144 -9.74 15.92 -1.55
N LEU A 145 -10.97 16.26 -1.88
CA LEU A 145 -11.37 16.64 -3.24
C LEU A 145 -10.99 18.09 -3.59
N ASN A 146 -10.13 18.76 -2.81
CA ASN A 146 -9.79 20.17 -3.00
C ASN A 146 -8.41 20.32 -3.67
N PRO A 147 -8.32 20.93 -4.87
CA PRO A 147 -7.07 21.12 -5.62
C PRO A 147 -5.96 21.85 -4.89
N GLU A 148 -6.29 22.80 -4.00
CA GLU A 148 -5.32 23.61 -3.25
C GLU A 148 -4.50 22.77 -2.27
N PHE A 149 -5.09 21.67 -1.80
CA PHE A 149 -4.44 20.78 -0.86
C PHE A 149 -3.39 19.89 -1.57
N ASN A 150 -3.56 19.54 -2.85
CA ASN A 150 -2.69 18.58 -3.53
C ASN A 150 -1.19 18.93 -3.53
N GLY A 151 -0.81 20.21 -3.55
CA GLY A 151 0.60 20.63 -3.50
C GLY A 151 1.29 20.31 -2.17
N VAL A 152 0.63 20.59 -1.06
CA VAL A 152 1.10 20.28 0.30
C VAL A 152 1.17 18.76 0.51
N PHE A 153 0.21 18.03 -0.04
CA PHE A 153 0.17 16.56 -0.01
C PHE A 153 1.36 15.93 -0.72
N LEU A 154 1.67 16.41 -1.92
CA LEU A 154 2.82 15.96 -2.70
C LEU A 154 4.12 16.14 -1.91
N GLN A 155 4.33 17.34 -1.35
CA GLN A 155 5.53 17.65 -0.59
C GLN A 155 5.68 16.76 0.65
N GLY A 156 4.60 16.60 1.44
CA GLY A 156 4.63 15.77 2.65
C GLY A 156 4.85 14.28 2.36
N THR A 157 4.16 13.76 1.34
CA THR A 157 4.27 12.35 0.90
C THR A 157 5.69 12.04 0.44
N VAL A 158 6.28 12.90 -0.40
CA VAL A 158 7.65 12.73 -0.89
C VAL A 158 8.67 12.90 0.22
N LYS A 159 8.44 13.80 1.19
CA LYS A 159 9.30 13.97 2.37
C LYS A 159 9.37 12.69 3.19
N MET A 160 8.23 12.12 3.55
CA MET A 160 8.16 10.87 4.32
C MET A 160 8.81 9.70 3.57
N LEU A 161 8.62 9.63 2.25
CA LEU A 161 9.26 8.62 1.42
C LEU A 161 10.80 8.76 1.40
N LYS A 162 11.33 9.99 1.40
CA LYS A 162 12.78 10.27 1.49
C LYS A 162 13.39 9.82 2.80
N GLU A 163 12.66 9.94 3.90
CA GLU A 163 13.10 9.45 5.20
C GLU A 163 13.23 7.91 5.15
N LEU A 164 12.23 7.21 4.59
CA LEU A 164 12.22 5.74 4.53
C LEU A 164 13.13 5.09 3.48
N LYS A 165 14.04 5.83 2.85
CA LYS A 165 14.91 5.33 1.77
C LYS A 165 15.78 4.11 2.13
N ASN A 166 16.05 3.92 3.42
CA ASN A 166 16.88 2.83 3.94
C ASN A 166 16.08 1.58 4.35
N ALA A 167 14.74 1.61 4.31
CA ALA A 167 13.93 0.45 4.67
C ALA A 167 14.18 -0.71 3.70
N GLU A 168 14.26 -1.94 4.23
CA GLU A 168 14.41 -3.15 3.41
C GLU A 168 13.08 -3.56 2.77
N LYS A 169 11.96 -3.30 3.47
CA LYS A 169 10.61 -3.63 3.03
C LYS A 169 9.74 -2.38 3.02
N LEU A 170 9.13 -2.09 1.88
CA LEU A 170 8.23 -0.96 1.74
C LEU A 170 6.89 -1.44 1.18
N LYS A 171 5.80 -1.09 1.88
CA LYS A 171 4.43 -1.28 1.41
C LYS A 171 3.78 0.08 1.17
N LEU A 172 3.18 0.27 0.00
CA LEU A 172 2.50 1.50 -0.38
C LEU A 172 1.06 1.23 -0.81
N GLY A 173 0.12 1.98 -0.25
CA GLY A 173 -1.28 1.95 -0.67
C GLY A 173 -1.53 2.73 -1.97
N ARG A 174 -2.59 2.38 -2.70
CA ARG A 174 -3.00 3.00 -3.97
C ARG A 174 -2.92 4.53 -3.99
N ASN A 175 -3.57 5.19 -3.03
CA ASN A 175 -3.63 6.66 -2.97
C ASN A 175 -2.25 7.28 -2.78
N PHE A 176 -1.37 6.62 -2.02
CA PHE A 176 0.03 7.01 -1.90
C PHE A 176 0.74 6.93 -3.27
N ILE A 177 0.57 5.82 -3.98
CA ILE A 177 1.18 5.61 -5.31
C ILE A 177 0.66 6.61 -6.35
N GLN A 178 -0.62 7.00 -6.28
CA GLN A 178 -1.19 8.03 -7.15
C GLN A 178 -0.53 9.39 -6.92
N ILE A 179 -0.30 9.78 -5.67
CA ILE A 179 0.43 11.01 -5.33
C ILE A 179 1.88 10.92 -5.83
N LEU A 180 2.53 9.77 -5.71
CA LEU A 180 3.87 9.58 -6.29
C LEU A 180 3.87 9.70 -7.81
N SER A 181 2.81 9.26 -8.48
CA SER A 181 2.68 9.42 -9.93
C SER A 181 2.54 10.89 -10.32
N LEU A 182 1.77 11.67 -9.56
CA LEU A 182 1.71 13.12 -9.70
C LEU A 182 3.07 13.78 -9.47
N ALA A 183 3.83 13.32 -8.46
CA ALA A 183 5.17 13.82 -8.19
C ALA A 183 6.14 13.56 -9.34
N GLU A 184 6.10 12.36 -9.95
CA GLU A 184 6.90 12.06 -11.16
C GLU A 184 6.51 12.95 -12.33
N ILE A 185 5.21 13.14 -12.59
CA ILE A 185 4.74 14.02 -13.69
C ILE A 185 5.17 15.47 -13.45
N GLY A 186 5.16 15.91 -12.19
CA GLY A 186 5.65 17.23 -11.78
C GLY A 186 7.19 17.35 -11.75
N GLY A 187 7.94 16.32 -12.12
CA GLY A 187 9.40 16.33 -12.14
C GLY A 187 10.04 16.38 -10.75
N VAL A 188 9.31 15.98 -9.70
CA VAL A 188 9.83 15.96 -8.32
C VAL A 188 10.88 14.84 -8.18
N PRO A 189 12.06 15.12 -7.61
CA PRO A 189 13.11 14.12 -7.46
C PRO A 189 12.78 13.09 -6.36
N PHE A 190 13.00 11.82 -6.68
CA PHE A 190 12.86 10.68 -5.77
C PHE A 190 14.20 10.30 -5.14
N PRO A 191 14.21 9.76 -3.92
CA PRO A 191 15.42 9.20 -3.32
C PRO A 191 15.78 7.85 -3.96
N MET A 192 17.05 7.47 -3.90
CA MET A 192 17.48 6.09 -4.16
C MET A 192 17.16 5.21 -2.95
N PHE A 193 16.48 4.09 -3.18
CA PHE A 193 16.02 3.17 -2.15
C PHE A 193 16.96 1.96 -1.99
N LYS A 194 17.09 1.47 -0.77
CA LYS A 194 17.69 0.17 -0.43
C LYS A 194 16.64 -0.94 -0.27
N VAL A 195 15.44 -0.70 -0.81
CA VAL A 195 14.30 -1.60 -0.69
C VAL A 195 14.59 -2.89 -1.45
N LYS A 196 14.45 -4.02 -0.76
CA LYS A 196 14.54 -5.38 -1.30
C LYS A 196 13.18 -5.99 -1.57
N VAL A 197 12.17 -5.60 -0.81
CA VAL A 197 10.78 -6.07 -0.99
C VAL A 197 9.85 -4.87 -1.11
N LEU A 198 9.23 -4.73 -2.28
CA LEU A 198 8.24 -3.69 -2.53
C LEU A 198 6.85 -4.32 -2.66
N THR A 199 5.91 -3.87 -1.83
CA THR A 199 4.50 -4.27 -1.91
C THR A 199 3.65 -3.07 -2.32
N LEU A 200 2.94 -3.18 -3.43
CA LEU A 200 2.05 -2.13 -3.94
C LEU A 200 0.61 -2.60 -3.82
N ASP A 201 -0.15 -2.02 -2.90
CA ASP A 201 -1.56 -2.32 -2.70
C ASP A 201 -2.41 -1.47 -3.65
N THR A 202 -2.36 -1.83 -4.93
CA THR A 202 -3.02 -1.13 -6.04
C THR A 202 -3.41 -2.06 -7.18
N MET A 203 -4.31 -1.58 -8.04
CA MET A 203 -4.63 -2.20 -9.32
C MET A 203 -3.81 -1.55 -10.45
N ILE A 204 -3.49 -2.34 -11.47
CA ILE A 204 -2.78 -1.87 -12.67
C ILE A 204 -3.72 -0.96 -13.49
N CYS A 205 -3.44 0.35 -13.50
CA CYS A 205 -4.17 1.35 -14.27
C CYS A 205 -3.31 2.60 -14.47
N GLN A 206 -3.64 3.43 -15.45
CA GLN A 206 -2.78 4.53 -15.91
C GLN A 206 -2.35 5.51 -14.80
N CYS A 207 -3.20 5.75 -13.79
CA CYS A 207 -2.96 6.77 -12.76
C CYS A 207 -1.89 6.40 -11.72
N VAL A 208 -1.40 5.15 -11.75
CA VAL A 208 -0.33 4.70 -10.84
C VAL A 208 0.96 4.35 -11.57
N ILE A 209 0.93 4.20 -12.90
CA ILE A 209 2.08 3.72 -13.67
C ILE A 209 3.31 4.63 -13.52
N PRO A 210 3.21 5.97 -13.63
CA PRO A 210 4.39 6.83 -13.50
C PRO A 210 5.09 6.69 -12.14
N GLY A 211 4.31 6.61 -11.07
CA GLY A 211 4.85 6.43 -9.71
C GLY A 211 5.49 5.06 -9.52
N ILE A 212 4.88 4.00 -10.06
CA ILE A 212 5.45 2.64 -10.03
C ILE A 212 6.75 2.58 -10.81
N GLU A 213 6.76 3.07 -12.05
CA GLU A 213 7.96 3.12 -12.90
C GLU A 213 9.11 3.83 -12.17
N ARG A 214 8.82 4.99 -11.57
CA ARG A 214 9.81 5.75 -10.83
C ARG A 214 10.32 5.02 -9.58
N LEU A 215 9.44 4.37 -8.82
CA LEU A 215 9.84 3.57 -7.66
C LEU A 215 10.79 2.43 -8.06
N LEU A 216 10.49 1.73 -9.15
CA LEU A 216 11.32 0.64 -9.66
C LEU A 216 12.70 1.15 -10.10
N GLN A 217 12.76 2.24 -10.87
CA GLN A 217 14.01 2.88 -11.31
C GLN A 217 14.90 3.32 -10.15
N ASN A 218 14.32 3.64 -8.99
CA ASN A 218 15.07 4.07 -7.82
C ASN A 218 15.36 2.93 -6.83
N SER A 219 14.97 1.68 -7.14
CA SER A 219 15.11 0.52 -6.25
C SER A 219 15.99 -0.57 -6.87
N HIS A 220 17.29 -0.31 -7.05
CA HIS A 220 18.21 -1.25 -7.72
C HIS A 220 18.42 -2.58 -6.97
N ASP A 221 18.23 -2.58 -5.65
CA ASP A 221 18.36 -3.78 -4.81
C ASP A 221 17.04 -4.56 -4.66
N LEU A 222 16.03 -4.25 -5.47
CA LEU A 222 14.72 -4.88 -5.39
C LEU A 222 14.78 -6.36 -5.82
N GLU A 223 14.64 -7.26 -4.85
CA GLU A 223 14.64 -8.73 -5.02
C GLU A 223 13.21 -9.26 -5.25
N LYS A 224 12.21 -8.62 -4.62
CA LYS A 224 10.81 -9.08 -4.68
C LYS A 224 9.80 -7.94 -4.86
N LEU A 225 8.92 -8.08 -5.84
CA LEU A 225 7.76 -7.20 -6.05
C LEU A 225 6.45 -7.93 -5.77
N ILE A 226 5.53 -7.31 -5.03
CA ILE A 226 4.18 -7.82 -4.77
C ILE A 226 3.16 -6.76 -5.16
N ILE A 227 2.27 -7.08 -6.10
CA ILE A 227 1.13 -6.23 -6.47
C ILE A 227 -0.15 -6.84 -5.91
N SER A 228 -0.90 -6.06 -5.16
CA SER A 228 -2.06 -6.53 -4.39
C SER A 228 -3.28 -5.64 -4.68
N GLY A 229 -4.31 -6.19 -5.32
CA GLY A 229 -5.51 -5.44 -5.72
C GLY A 229 -6.69 -5.46 -4.75
N ARG A 230 -6.48 -5.52 -3.42
CA ARG A 230 -7.54 -6.02 -2.49
C ARG A 230 -8.67 -5.04 -2.15
N SER A 231 -8.50 -3.74 -2.37
CA SER A 231 -9.52 -2.76 -2.01
C SER A 231 -9.44 -1.52 -2.89
N CYS A 232 -10.61 -1.09 -3.37
CA CYS A 232 -10.82 0.20 -4.02
C CYS A 232 -11.75 1.00 -3.11
N SER A 233 -11.20 1.67 -2.09
CA SER A 233 -11.92 2.73 -1.40
C SER A 233 -11.60 4.05 -2.10
N SER A 234 -12.64 4.67 -2.67
CA SER A 234 -12.65 5.98 -3.34
C SER A 234 -11.52 6.19 -4.35
N ILE A 235 -11.81 5.89 -5.62
CA ILE A 235 -11.00 6.37 -6.74
C ILE A 235 -10.95 7.91 -6.61
N LEU A 236 -9.75 8.51 -6.66
CA LEU A 236 -9.62 9.81 -7.30
C LEU A 236 -10.08 9.61 -8.75
N GLU A 237 -11.39 9.63 -8.99
CA GLU A 237 -11.90 9.55 -10.35
C GLU A 237 -11.15 10.59 -11.18
N GLY A 238 -10.84 10.26 -12.44
CA GLY A 238 -9.97 11.07 -13.29
C GLY A 238 -10.36 12.56 -13.37
N VAL A 239 -11.60 12.89 -12.98
CA VAL A 239 -12.14 14.24 -12.80
C VAL A 239 -11.32 15.10 -11.81
N HIS A 240 -10.95 14.59 -10.63
CA HIS A 240 -10.26 15.39 -9.61
C HIS A 240 -8.77 15.57 -9.89
N LEU A 241 -8.13 14.52 -10.45
CA LEU A 241 -6.78 14.63 -10.99
C LEU A 241 -6.74 15.65 -12.13
N ALA A 242 -7.80 15.72 -12.95
CA ALA A 242 -7.88 16.69 -14.04
C ALA A 242 -7.97 18.15 -13.58
N GLU A 243 -8.61 18.44 -12.44
CA GLU A 243 -8.62 19.79 -11.88
C GLU A 243 -7.22 20.22 -11.40
N TYR A 244 -6.49 19.31 -10.72
CA TYR A 244 -5.09 19.57 -10.37
C TYR A 244 -4.23 19.84 -11.61
N PHE A 245 -4.29 18.98 -12.62
CA PHE A 245 -3.51 19.20 -13.84
C PHE A 245 -3.90 20.48 -14.59
N LYS A 246 -5.20 20.80 -14.65
CA LYS A 246 -5.66 22.09 -15.20
C LYS A 246 -5.05 23.26 -14.44
N SER A 247 -4.99 23.20 -13.11
CA SER A 247 -4.35 24.24 -12.30
C SER A 247 -2.85 24.35 -12.56
N GLN A 248 -2.19 23.25 -12.92
CA GLN A 248 -0.77 23.19 -13.27
C GLN A 248 -0.49 23.38 -14.78
N SER A 249 -1.51 23.72 -15.59
CA SER A 249 -1.41 23.81 -17.06
C SER A 249 -0.88 22.53 -17.75
N LEU A 250 -1.09 21.38 -17.14
CA LEU A 250 -0.68 20.06 -17.62
C LEU A 250 -1.79 19.39 -18.42
N ASN A 251 -1.46 18.77 -19.55
CA ASN A 251 -2.43 18.04 -20.38
C ASN A 251 -2.70 16.65 -19.79
N THR A 252 -3.88 16.48 -19.18
CA THR A 252 -4.32 15.24 -18.54
C THR A 252 -4.16 13.99 -19.40
N TYR A 253 -4.44 14.05 -20.70
CA TYR A 253 -4.35 12.88 -21.58
C TYR A 253 -2.90 12.51 -21.93
N GLN A 254 -1.97 13.47 -21.86
CA GLN A 254 -0.56 13.24 -22.13
C GLN A 254 0.21 12.85 -20.86
N CYS A 255 -0.18 13.39 -19.69
CA CYS A 255 0.46 13.14 -18.40
C CYS A 255 0.46 11.67 -17.98
N TRP A 256 -0.52 10.88 -18.44
CA TRP A 256 -0.65 9.46 -18.09
C TRP A 256 -0.15 8.50 -19.16
N ARG A 257 0.39 9.00 -20.27
CA ARG A 257 1.03 8.15 -21.27
C ARG A 257 2.36 7.65 -20.71
N SER A 258 2.52 6.34 -20.70
CA SER A 258 3.82 5.73 -20.41
C SER A 258 4.85 6.22 -21.43
N LYS A 259 6.12 6.30 -21.01
CA LYS A 259 7.25 6.70 -21.86
C LYS A 259 7.43 5.74 -23.05
N ASP A 260 6.93 4.51 -22.95
CA ASP A 260 6.91 3.50 -24.01
C ASP A 260 5.75 3.66 -25.02
N GLY A 261 4.83 4.61 -24.80
CA GLY A 261 3.67 4.86 -25.65
C GLY A 261 2.51 3.87 -25.47
N PHE A 262 2.59 2.91 -24.54
CA PHE A 262 1.52 1.96 -24.27
C PHE A 262 0.29 2.65 -23.68
N ASN A 263 -0.88 2.29 -24.20
CA ASN A 263 -2.15 2.86 -23.77
C ASN A 263 -2.73 2.07 -22.60
N TRP A 264 -2.45 2.54 -21.38
CA TRP A 264 -2.96 1.95 -20.15
C TRP A 264 -4.47 2.15 -20.00
N ASN A 265 -5.11 1.24 -19.25
CA ASN A 265 -6.51 1.39 -18.91
C ASN A 265 -6.73 2.64 -18.06
N THR A 266 -7.71 3.45 -18.44
CA THR A 266 -8.10 4.66 -17.72
C THR A 266 -8.80 4.34 -16.40
N SER A 267 -9.44 3.18 -16.34
CA SER A 267 -10.17 2.69 -15.18
C SER A 267 -9.39 1.57 -14.49
N CYS A 268 -9.49 1.47 -13.17
CA CYS A 268 -9.04 0.27 -12.46
C CYS A 268 -9.98 -0.92 -12.65
N TRP A 269 -11.14 -0.68 -13.26
CA TRP A 269 -12.10 -1.70 -13.70
C TRP A 269 -11.77 -2.10 -15.13
N ASN A 270 -11.98 -3.39 -15.47
CA ASN A 270 -11.76 -3.94 -16.82
C ASN A 270 -10.29 -4.19 -17.20
N LEU A 271 -9.48 -4.66 -16.26
CA LEU A 271 -8.12 -5.11 -16.57
C LEU A 271 -8.16 -6.21 -17.64
N GLN A 272 -7.26 -6.13 -18.62
CA GLN A 272 -7.17 -7.03 -19.79
C GLN A 272 -5.81 -7.73 -19.74
N PRO A 273 -5.65 -8.92 -20.37
CA PRO A 273 -4.39 -9.65 -20.32
C PRO A 273 -3.21 -8.82 -20.80
N LYS A 274 -3.38 -8.09 -21.91
CA LYS A 274 -2.36 -7.17 -22.46
C LYS A 274 -1.85 -6.12 -21.47
N HIS A 275 -2.70 -5.65 -20.55
CA HIS A 275 -2.28 -4.69 -19.53
C HIS A 275 -1.38 -5.36 -18.49
N VAL A 276 -1.64 -6.63 -18.15
CA VAL A 276 -0.78 -7.40 -17.26
C VAL A 276 0.56 -7.68 -17.94
N THR A 277 0.56 -8.10 -19.21
CA THR A 277 1.77 -8.30 -20.01
C THR A 277 2.64 -7.04 -20.05
N SER A 278 2.10 -5.90 -20.45
CA SER A 278 2.87 -4.66 -20.52
C SER A 278 3.33 -4.18 -19.15
N PHE A 279 2.63 -4.56 -18.07
CA PHE A 279 3.08 -4.25 -16.71
C PHE A 279 4.28 -5.08 -16.31
N VAL A 280 4.28 -6.36 -16.66
CA VAL A 280 5.45 -7.23 -16.47
C VAL A 280 6.64 -6.70 -17.27
N GLU A 281 6.46 -6.33 -18.55
CA GLU A 281 7.51 -5.74 -19.38
C GLU A 281 8.09 -4.46 -18.74
N LEU A 282 7.22 -3.56 -18.27
CA LEU A 282 7.62 -2.35 -17.56
C LEU A 282 8.43 -2.66 -16.31
N VAL A 283 8.02 -3.66 -15.52
CA VAL A 283 8.74 -4.07 -14.31
C VAL A 283 10.12 -4.63 -14.65
N LEU A 284 10.20 -5.54 -15.62
CA LEU A 284 11.45 -6.17 -16.02
C LEU A 284 12.45 -5.15 -16.58
N LYS A 285 11.97 -4.18 -17.38
CA LYS A 285 12.79 -3.11 -17.95
C LYS A 285 13.40 -2.18 -16.89
N ASN A 286 12.71 -2.01 -15.76
CA ASN A 286 13.08 -1.05 -14.71
C ASN A 286 13.69 -1.70 -13.47
N THR A 287 14.01 -3.00 -13.51
CA THR A 287 14.60 -3.73 -12.40
C THR A 287 15.84 -4.48 -12.83
N GLU A 288 16.83 -4.59 -11.96
CA GLU A 288 18.07 -5.33 -12.21
C GLU A 288 18.06 -6.67 -11.45
N LYS A 289 17.89 -6.65 -10.13
CA LYS A 289 17.98 -7.83 -9.24
C LYS A 289 16.65 -8.50 -8.88
N LEU A 290 15.60 -8.25 -9.66
CA LEU A 290 14.29 -8.79 -9.35
C LEU A 290 14.24 -10.30 -9.60
N ASP A 291 14.08 -11.07 -8.53
CA ASP A 291 14.03 -12.55 -8.56
C ASP A 291 12.58 -13.07 -8.54
N LYS A 292 11.67 -12.33 -7.89
CA LYS A 292 10.29 -12.77 -7.70
C LYS A 292 9.27 -11.65 -7.87
N MET A 293 8.21 -11.95 -8.61
CA MET A 293 7.07 -11.06 -8.82
C MET A 293 5.76 -11.78 -8.51
N ASP A 294 5.02 -11.30 -7.52
CA ASP A 294 3.69 -11.79 -7.16
C ASP A 294 2.64 -10.76 -7.62
N VAL A 295 1.73 -11.14 -8.53
CA VAL A 295 0.62 -10.30 -8.99
C VAL A 295 -0.70 -10.91 -8.53
N LEU A 296 -1.34 -10.26 -7.56
CA LEU A 296 -2.63 -10.66 -7.01
C LEU A 296 -3.74 -9.83 -7.64
N LEU A 297 -4.51 -10.47 -8.52
CA LEU A 297 -5.63 -9.88 -9.24
C LEU A 297 -6.95 -10.28 -8.57
N ASP A 298 -7.77 -9.28 -8.26
CA ASP A 298 -9.13 -9.51 -7.78
C ASP A 298 -10.08 -9.68 -8.97
N GLU A 299 -10.82 -10.80 -9.00
CA GLU A 299 -11.65 -11.19 -10.14
C GLU A 299 -12.77 -10.19 -10.45
N ARG A 300 -13.17 -9.36 -9.48
CA ARG A 300 -14.17 -8.31 -9.71
C ARG A 300 -13.72 -7.25 -10.72
N TYR A 301 -12.41 -7.15 -10.94
CA TYR A 301 -11.79 -6.12 -11.77
C TYR A 301 -11.20 -6.66 -13.07
N VAL A 302 -11.23 -7.99 -13.24
CA VAL A 302 -10.66 -8.71 -14.36
C VAL A 302 -11.79 -9.15 -15.29
N LYS A 303 -11.63 -8.93 -16.60
CA LYS A 303 -12.64 -9.32 -17.62
C LYS A 303 -12.31 -10.61 -18.37
N PHE A 304 -11.20 -11.23 -18.06
CA PHE A 304 -10.68 -12.41 -18.74
C PHE A 304 -10.65 -13.61 -17.80
N LYS A 305 -10.68 -14.82 -18.36
CA LYS A 305 -10.43 -16.02 -17.58
C LYS A 305 -8.95 -16.10 -17.30
N THR A 306 -8.62 -16.57 -16.12
CA THR A 306 -7.25 -16.61 -15.64
C THR A 306 -6.29 -17.43 -16.50
N GLU A 307 -6.83 -18.38 -17.28
CA GLU A 307 -6.12 -19.15 -18.31
C GLU A 307 -5.57 -18.25 -19.44
N ASP A 308 -6.12 -17.05 -19.61
CA ASP A 308 -5.78 -16.08 -20.64
C ASP A 308 -4.52 -15.25 -20.30
N VAL A 309 -4.03 -15.31 -19.04
CA VAL A 309 -2.78 -14.66 -18.56
C VAL A 309 -1.60 -15.63 -18.52
N VAL A 310 -1.68 -16.75 -19.26
CA VAL A 310 -0.59 -17.64 -19.77
C VAL A 310 -0.76 -19.09 -19.32
N VAL A 311 -1.09 -19.97 -20.27
CA VAL A 311 -0.58 -21.35 -20.34
C VAL A 311 -0.38 -21.75 -21.82
N PRO A 312 0.86 -22.06 -22.25
CA PRO A 312 1.04 -23.31 -22.98
C PRO A 312 2.14 -24.15 -22.31
N THR A 313 1.74 -25.27 -21.72
CA THR A 313 2.67 -26.35 -21.41
C THR A 313 3.09 -27.03 -22.71
N LEU A 314 4.40 -27.19 -22.92
CA LEU A 314 4.99 -27.92 -24.04
C LEU A 314 4.43 -29.36 -24.13
N SER A 315 4.04 -29.74 -25.34
CA SER A 315 3.58 -31.07 -25.72
C SER A 315 4.69 -32.13 -25.61
N PRO A 316 4.36 -33.40 -25.34
CA PRO A 316 5.15 -34.54 -25.81
C PRO A 316 4.53 -35.12 -27.10
N ASN A 317 5.20 -34.83 -28.21
CA ASN A 317 5.46 -35.70 -29.38
C ASN A 317 4.34 -36.42 -30.17
N ARG A 318 4.49 -36.28 -31.49
CA ARG A 318 4.11 -37.17 -32.62
C ARG A 318 2.66 -37.20 -33.13
N ASN A 319 2.52 -36.68 -34.35
CA ASN A 319 1.68 -37.18 -35.45
C ASN A 319 0.17 -37.34 -35.18
N VAL A 320 -0.59 -36.24 -35.23
CA VAL A 320 -1.98 -36.30 -35.72
C VAL A 320 -2.31 -35.06 -36.54
N LYS A 321 -2.52 -35.24 -37.84
CA LYS A 321 -3.19 -34.26 -38.71
C LYS A 321 -4.61 -34.01 -38.18
N LYS A 322 -4.97 -32.78 -37.79
CA LYS A 322 -6.38 -32.35 -37.76
C LYS A 322 -6.56 -30.95 -38.35
N ARG A 323 -7.71 -30.81 -39.01
CA ARG A 323 -8.10 -29.84 -40.05
C ARG A 323 -8.49 -28.46 -39.51
N LYS A 324 -8.49 -27.48 -40.42
CA LYS A 324 -9.10 -26.14 -40.31
C LYS A 324 -10.55 -26.20 -39.83
N SER A 325 -10.94 -25.25 -38.98
CA SER A 325 -12.28 -24.65 -38.91
C SER A 325 -12.20 -23.23 -38.33
N ASP A 326 -12.29 -22.26 -39.24
CA ASP A 326 -13.02 -20.97 -39.25
C ASP A 326 -13.39 -20.24 -37.93
N ASP A 327 -12.97 -18.96 -37.91
CA ASP A 327 -13.57 -17.74 -37.35
C ASP A 327 -14.13 -17.70 -35.91
N VAL A 328 -13.28 -17.21 -34.99
CA VAL A 328 -13.61 -16.20 -33.95
C VAL A 328 -12.37 -15.32 -33.77
N ASP A 329 -12.55 -14.00 -33.67
CA ASP A 329 -11.50 -12.98 -33.48
C ASP A 329 -10.41 -13.44 -32.49
N GLY A 330 -9.20 -13.62 -33.03
CA GLY A 330 -8.07 -14.16 -32.30
C GLY A 330 -7.52 -13.18 -31.27
N GLU A 331 -7.99 -13.28 -30.04
CA GLU A 331 -7.21 -12.85 -28.88
C GLU A 331 -5.92 -13.68 -28.84
N LYS A 332 -4.81 -13.07 -29.26
CA LYS A 332 -3.49 -13.68 -29.15
C LYS A 332 -3.15 -13.81 -27.67
N TYR A 333 -3.31 -15.02 -27.14
CA TYR A 333 -2.76 -15.44 -25.86
C TYR A 333 -1.26 -15.13 -25.84
N VAL A 334 -0.82 -14.28 -24.90
CA VAL A 334 0.60 -14.01 -24.70
C VAL A 334 1.14 -15.17 -23.87
N ASP A 335 2.19 -15.85 -24.34
CA ASP A 335 2.97 -16.80 -23.54
C ASP A 335 4.12 -16.02 -22.87
N LEU A 336 4.11 -15.92 -21.54
CA LEU A 336 5.15 -15.27 -20.75
C LEU A 336 6.25 -16.27 -20.37
N LYS A 337 6.02 -17.59 -20.49
CA LYS A 337 7.06 -18.59 -20.19
C LYS A 337 8.06 -18.63 -21.35
N ASN A 338 9.35 -18.65 -21.01
CA ASN A 338 10.45 -18.70 -21.97
C ASN A 338 10.56 -17.52 -22.95
N GLN A 339 9.87 -16.40 -22.71
CA GLN A 339 10.23 -15.16 -23.39
C GLN A 339 11.50 -14.60 -22.77
N ASP A 340 12.52 -14.40 -23.60
CA ASP A 340 13.66 -13.55 -23.26
C ASP A 340 13.19 -12.10 -23.40
N LEU A 341 12.81 -11.51 -22.27
CA LEU A 341 12.41 -10.12 -22.18
C LEU A 341 13.58 -9.35 -21.58
N ILE A 342 14.41 -8.77 -22.45
CA ILE A 342 15.49 -7.86 -22.07
C ILE A 342 16.59 -8.57 -21.25
N GLY A 343 17.00 -9.78 -21.65
CA GLY A 343 18.05 -10.53 -20.95
C GLY A 343 17.61 -11.14 -19.61
N LYS A 344 16.29 -11.22 -19.39
CA LYS A 344 15.68 -11.86 -18.22
C LYS A 344 14.67 -12.90 -18.67
N LYS A 345 14.72 -14.07 -18.03
CA LYS A 345 13.85 -15.19 -18.35
C LYS A 345 12.84 -15.41 -17.22
N ILE A 346 11.56 -15.48 -17.59
CA ILE A 346 10.50 -15.94 -16.68
C ILE A 346 10.53 -17.47 -16.68
N ASN A 347 11.00 -18.05 -15.59
CA ASN A 347 11.24 -19.49 -15.45
C ASN A 347 9.97 -20.25 -15.10
N SER A 348 9.15 -19.67 -14.24
CA SER A 348 7.90 -20.27 -13.83
C SER A 348 6.81 -19.21 -13.71
N VAL A 349 5.61 -19.62 -14.08
CA VAL A 349 4.38 -18.90 -13.80
C VAL A 349 3.49 -19.90 -13.08
N GLN A 350 3.22 -19.65 -11.81
CA GLN A 350 2.30 -20.42 -11.00
C GLN A 350 1.04 -19.61 -10.76
N GLN A 351 -0.11 -20.28 -10.85
CA GLN A 351 -1.39 -19.63 -10.69
C GLN A 351 -2.28 -20.37 -9.71
N TRP A 352 -2.89 -19.60 -8.82
CA TRP A 352 -3.79 -20.14 -7.80
C TRP A 352 -5.05 -19.30 -7.75
N ARG A 353 -6.18 -19.98 -7.55
CA ARG A 353 -7.47 -19.35 -7.26
C ARG A 353 -7.71 -19.53 -5.77
N MET A 354 -7.73 -18.44 -5.02
CA MET A 354 -8.01 -18.45 -3.59
C MET A 354 -9.44 -17.96 -3.35
N ASP A 355 -10.28 -18.82 -2.78
CA ASP A 355 -11.60 -18.43 -2.30
C ASP A 355 -11.47 -17.79 -0.91
N GLY A 356 -11.76 -16.50 -0.83
CA GLY A 356 -11.71 -15.73 0.41
C GLY A 356 -12.84 -16.13 1.36
N GLY A 357 -12.48 -16.74 2.49
CA GLY A 357 -13.38 -16.88 3.63
C GLY A 357 -13.79 -15.51 4.16
N GLY A 358 -15.10 -15.27 4.25
CA GLY A 358 -15.65 -14.00 4.73
C GLY A 358 -15.23 -13.71 6.18
N TYR A 359 -14.61 -12.55 6.40
CA TYR A 359 -14.38 -12.02 7.75
C TYR A 359 -15.73 -11.57 8.34
N ARG A 360 -16.33 -12.40 9.21
CA ARG A 360 -17.39 -11.95 10.11
C ARG A 360 -16.74 -11.30 11.34
N ASN A 361 -16.79 -9.98 11.45
CA ASN A 361 -16.55 -9.33 12.74
C ASN A 361 -17.67 -9.76 13.70
N GLY A 362 -17.29 -10.16 14.93
CA GLY A 362 -18.16 -10.75 15.95
C GLY A 362 -19.25 -9.84 16.54
N ASN A 363 -19.70 -8.80 15.83
CA ASN A 363 -20.68 -7.83 16.32
C ASN A 363 -21.87 -7.55 15.38
N GLY A 364 -22.13 -8.39 14.38
CA GLY A 364 -23.46 -8.51 13.75
C GLY A 364 -24.12 -7.21 13.22
N ARG A 365 -23.36 -6.14 12.95
CA ARG A 365 -23.89 -4.90 12.37
C ARG A 365 -23.17 -4.58 11.07
N ARG A 366 -23.94 -4.52 9.99
CA ARG A 366 -23.56 -3.94 8.70
C ARG A 366 -23.30 -2.46 8.92
N CYS A 367 -22.08 -2.00 8.65
CA CYS A 367 -21.87 -0.59 8.33
C CYS A 367 -22.47 -0.38 6.93
N GLY A 368 -23.58 0.36 6.88
CA GLY A 368 -24.24 0.72 5.64
C GLY A 368 -23.43 1.76 4.87
N GLY A 369 -23.37 1.59 3.55
CA GLY A 369 -22.72 2.47 2.60
C GLY A 369 -22.16 1.64 1.45
N ASP A 370 -22.92 1.62 0.35
CA ASP A 370 -22.67 0.94 -0.93
C ASP A 370 -22.89 -0.58 -0.97
N GLY A 371 -24.03 -0.94 -1.58
CA GLY A 371 -24.40 -2.31 -1.89
C GLY A 371 -23.44 -2.94 -2.89
N PHE A 372 -22.41 -3.60 -2.38
CA PHE A 372 -21.72 -4.67 -3.08
C PHE A 372 -21.91 -5.95 -2.29
N ASN A 373 -22.48 -6.96 -2.95
CA ASN A 373 -22.63 -8.31 -2.42
C ASN A 373 -21.32 -8.79 -1.76
N ASP A 374 -21.35 -9.09 -0.47
CA ASP A 374 -20.31 -9.83 0.27
C ASP A 374 -20.30 -11.32 -0.16
N GLY A 375 -20.16 -11.55 -1.47
CA GLY A 375 -19.91 -12.86 -2.06
C GLY A 375 -18.46 -13.27 -1.86
N VAL A 376 -18.22 -14.59 -1.87
CA VAL A 376 -16.90 -15.24 -1.80
C VAL A 376 -15.88 -14.46 -2.64
N LYS A 377 -14.83 -13.95 -1.99
CA LYS A 377 -13.82 -13.11 -2.64
C LYS A 377 -12.82 -14.01 -3.33
N THR A 378 -13.00 -14.27 -4.61
CA THR A 378 -12.04 -15.09 -5.34
C THR A 378 -10.88 -14.21 -5.83
N MET A 379 -9.67 -14.51 -5.36
CA MET A 379 -8.43 -13.87 -5.80
C MET A 379 -7.64 -14.80 -6.69
N VAL A 380 -7.14 -14.24 -7.78
CA VAL A 380 -6.17 -14.86 -8.66
C VAL A 380 -4.79 -14.43 -8.20
N VAL A 381 -3.91 -15.38 -7.95
CA VAL A 381 -2.49 -15.10 -7.69
C VAL A 381 -1.68 -15.63 -8.84
N VAL A 382 -0.93 -14.76 -9.49
CA VAL A 382 0.08 -15.09 -10.50
C VAL A 382 1.45 -14.87 -9.86
N VAL A 383 2.23 -15.93 -9.70
CA VAL A 383 3.60 -15.88 -9.18
C VAL A 383 4.55 -16.13 -10.33
N MET A 384 5.50 -15.21 -10.52
CA MET A 384 6.56 -15.30 -11.52
C MET A 384 7.92 -15.40 -10.83
N GLU A 385 8.71 -16.41 -11.20
CA GLU A 385 10.13 -16.54 -10.86
C GLU A 385 10.97 -16.08 -12.04
N ILE A 386 11.91 -15.18 -11.77
CA ILE A 386 12.70 -14.47 -12.79
C ILE A 386 14.17 -14.78 -12.54
N GLU A 387 14.91 -15.15 -13.58
CA GLU A 387 16.36 -15.29 -13.54
C GLU A 387 17.01 -14.38 -14.59
N ALA A 388 18.18 -13.84 -14.24
CA ALA A 388 19.05 -13.16 -15.20
C ALA A 388 19.60 -14.18 -16.20
N VAL A 389 19.50 -13.88 -17.50
CA VAL A 389 20.14 -14.68 -18.53
C VAL A 389 21.62 -14.33 -18.52
N VAL A 390 22.46 -15.26 -18.06
CA VAL A 390 23.91 -15.13 -18.19
C VAL A 390 24.25 -15.54 -19.62
N ASP A 391 24.64 -14.56 -20.45
CA ASP A 391 25.25 -14.85 -21.74
C ASP A 391 26.53 -15.68 -21.50
N THR A 392 26.48 -16.96 -21.87
CA THR A 392 27.64 -17.87 -21.86
C THR A 392 28.34 -17.90 -23.20
#